data_AF-A0A937QE84-F1
#
_entry.id   AF-A0A937QE84-F1
#
_cell.length_a   1.000
_cell.length_b   1.000
_cell.length_c   1.000
_cell.angle_alpha   90.00
_cell.angle_beta   90.00
_cell.angle_gamma   90.00
#
_symmetry.space_group_name_H-M   'P 1'
#
loop_
_entity.id
_entity.type
_entity.pdbx_description
1 polymer ?
#
loop_
_entity_poly.entity_id
_entity_poly.type
_entity_poly.pdbx_seq_one_letter_code
_entity_poly.pdbx_strand_id
1 'polypeptide(L)' 'MRKIKEVLRLKWIPEHSERQIAKSCNIARSTVQEYLKRAEHAGLTWYGR' A
#
# COMPACT_ATOMS: atom_id res chain seq x y z
N MET A 1 -4.40 11.83 1.09
CA MET A 1 -5.33 10.93 0.36
C MET A 1 -4.74 10.27 -0.90
N ARG A 2 -3.93 10.93 -1.76
CA ARG A 2 -3.48 10.32 -3.05
C ARG A 2 -2.46 9.17 -2.89
N LYS A 3 -1.41 9.32 -2.06
CA LYS A 3 -0.36 8.30 -1.88
C LYS A 3 -0.86 6.97 -1.28
N ILE A 4 -1.78 6.99 -0.31
CA ILE A 4 -2.37 5.76 0.25
C ILE A 4 -3.05 4.93 -0.84
N LYS A 5 -3.84 5.57 -1.71
CA LYS A 5 -4.52 4.90 -2.82
C LYS A 5 -3.54 4.33 -3.82
N GLU A 6 -2.45 5.04 -4.12
CA GLU A 6 -1.39 4.52 -4.99
C GLU A 6 -0.63 3.35 -4.37
N VAL A 7 -0.26 3.43 -3.10
CA VAL A 7 0.39 2.33 -2.37
C VAL A 7 -0.49 1.08 -2.38
N LEU A 8 -1.78 1.24 -2.10
CA LEU A 8 -2.75 0.16 -2.17
C LEU A 8 -2.86 -0.37 -3.60
N ARG A 9 -3.03 0.49 -4.60
CA ARG A 9 -3.10 0.10 -6.03
C ARG A 9 -1.89 -0.69 -6.49
N LEU A 10 -0.68 -0.24 -6.12
CA LEU A 10 0.56 -0.92 -6.49
C LEU A 10 0.73 -2.24 -5.72
N LYS A 11 0.24 -2.34 -4.48
CA LYS A 11 0.25 -3.61 -3.71
C LYS A 11 -0.58 -4.71 -4.36
N TRP A 12 -1.61 -4.35 -5.13
CA TRP A 12 -2.45 -5.28 -5.89
C TRP A 12 -1.84 -5.76 -7.19
N ILE A 13 -0.78 -5.10 -7.67
CA ILE A 13 -0.07 -5.56 -8.86
C ILE A 13 0.84 -6.71 -8.43
N PRO A 14 0.66 -7.93 -8.96
CA PRO A 14 1.37 -9.12 -8.50
C PRO A 14 2.90 -9.02 -8.64
N GLU A 15 3.39 -8.11 -9.49
CA GLU A 15 4.82 -7.87 -9.72
C GLU A 15 5.44 -6.81 -8.80
N HIS A 16 4.68 -6.20 -7.89
CA HIS A 16 5.18 -5.13 -7.02
C HIS A 16 5.41 -5.56 -5.58
N SER A 17 6.69 -5.65 -5.22
CA SER A 17 7.13 -5.79 -3.83
C SER A 17 6.96 -4.47 -3.07
N GLU A 18 6.79 -4.54 -1.73
CA GLU A 18 6.70 -3.34 -0.86
C GLU A 18 7.88 -2.37 -1.04
N ARG A 19 9.07 -2.89 -1.38
CA ARG A 19 10.24 -2.08 -1.74
C ARG A 19 10.06 -1.29 -3.04
N GLN A 20 9.47 -1.89 -4.07
CA GLN A 20 9.18 -1.19 -5.33
C GLN A 20 8.10 -0.14 -5.13
N ILE A 21 7.08 -0.46 -4.33
CA ILE A 21 6.01 0.50 -3.97
C ILE A 21 6.59 1.70 -3.22
N ALA A 22 7.47 1.45 -2.24
CA ALA A 22 8.18 2.50 -1.52
C ALA A 22 9.00 3.39 -2.45
N LYS A 23 9.70 2.79 -3.43
CA LYS A 23 10.50 3.51 -4.43
C LYS A 23 9.62 4.32 -5.39
N SER A 24 8.53 3.74 -5.90
CA SER A 24 7.59 4.41 -6.81
C SER A 24 6.84 5.57 -6.15
N CYS A 25 6.41 5.40 -4.90
CA CYS A 25 5.71 6.44 -4.16
C CYS A 25 6.64 7.43 -3.44
N ASN A 26 7.97 7.22 -3.55
CA ASN A 26 9.03 7.94 -2.87
C ASN A 26 8.72 8.14 -1.37
N ILE A 27 8.53 7.02 -0.67
CA ILE A 27 8.24 6.97 0.77
C ILE A 27 9.03 5.84 1.43
N ALA A 28 9.20 5.92 2.74
CA ALA A 28 9.85 4.86 3.48
C ALA A 28 9.01 3.57 3.44
N ARG A 29 9.68 2.41 3.45
CA ARG A 29 9.01 1.10 3.54
C ARG A 29 8.18 0.97 4.82
N SER A 30 8.61 1.58 5.92
CA SER A 30 7.83 1.67 7.16
C SER A 30 6.51 2.42 6.98
N THR A 31 6.52 3.51 6.22
CA THR A 31 5.30 4.27 5.88
C THR A 31 4.35 3.46 4.99
N VAL A 32 4.88 2.71 4.02
CA VAL A 32 4.08 1.76 3.23
C VAL A 32 3.38 0.75 4.14
N GLN A 33 4.11 0.14 5.07
CA GLN A 33 3.54 -0.82 6.02
C GLN A 33 2.49 -0.18 6.94
N GLU A 34 2.73 1.03 7.43
CA GLU A 34 1.74 1.76 8.24
C GLU A 34 0.47 2.07 7.45
N TYR A 35 0.59 2.42 6.17
CA TYR A 35 -0.55 2.63 5.28
C TYR A 35 -1.32 1.35 4.99
N LEU A 36 -0.63 0.23 4.78
CA LEU A 36 -1.28 -1.07 4.63
C LEU A 36 -2.03 -1.46 5.92
N LYS A 37 -1.40 -1.32 7.09
CA LYS A 37 -2.03 -1.58 8.40
C LYS A 37 -3.23 -0.67 8.66
N ARG A 38 -3.14 0.61 8.30
CA ARG A 38 -4.28 1.55 8.44
C ARG A 38 -5.42 1.19 7.50
N ALA A 39 -5.12 0.78 6.26
CA ALA A 39 -6.13 0.33 5.32
C ALA A 39 -6.83 -0.96 5.80
N GLU A 40 -6.06 -1.89 6.37
CA GLU A 40 -6.58 -3.10 7.00
C GLU A 40 -7.50 -2.78 8.18
N HIS A 41 -7.05 -1.93 9.12
CA HIS A 41 -7.88 -1.47 10.24
C HIS A 41 -9.14 -0.71 9.81
N ALA A 42 -9.08 0.02 8.69
CA ALA A 42 -10.22 0.74 8.15
C ALA A 42 -11.22 -0.17 7.41
N GLY A 43 -10.98 -1.49 7.34
CA GLY A 43 -11.79 -2.41 6.53
C GLY A 43 -11.69 -2.13 5.03
N LEU A 44 -10.68 -1.35 4.61
CA LEU A 44 -10.37 -1.06 3.20
C LEU A 44 -9.48 -2.17 2.62
N THR A 45 -9.63 -3.39 3.12
CA THR A 45 -9.08 -4.60 2.52
C THR A 45 -9.81 -4.82 1.21
N TRP A 46 -9.21 -4.42 0.10
CA TRP A 46 -9.78 -4.63 -1.24
C TRP A 46 -9.90 -6.13 -1.63
N TYR A 47 -9.51 -7.04 -0.73
CA TYR A 47 -10.08 -8.38 -0.68
C TYR A 47 -11.15 -8.40 0.41
N GLY A 48 -12.40 -8.19 0.01
CA GLY A 48 -13.50 -8.84 0.69
C GLY A 48 -13.38 -10.33 0.41
N ARG A 49 -12.72 -11.05 1.30
CA ARG A 49 -13.07 -12.44 1.59
C ARG A 49 -13.03 -12.63 3.10
#